data_AF-A0A7C3QBA8-F1
#
_entry.id   AF-A0A7C3QBA8-F1
#
_cell.length_a   1.000
_cell.length_b   1.000
_cell.length_c   1.000
_cell.angle_alpha   90.00
_cell.angle_beta   90.00
_cell.angle_gamma   90.00
#
_symmetry.space_group_name_H-M   'P 1'
#
loop_
_entity.id
_entity.type
_entity.pdbx_description
1 polymer ?
#
loop_
_entity_poly.entity_id
_entity_poly.type
_entity_poly.pdbx_seq_one_letter_code
_entity_poly.pdbx_strand_id
1 'polypeptide(L)'
;MRFILFLSLGCLFIGLQTTIFQALPKWIGVPDLLFLLIIFIALRASIAQGVLLMMIWGTIMGVLSGYFSGLYTIAYLLIFVIVKALSMGLSIDEINHQPPIVALSYLLANGIIYIFSSMLASSSLTPWLWGEILQRLLIITILVIPAHKVFSLLWNIGINNKDNGFPTIFRSKQGNRRRTVRR
;
A
#
# COMPACT_ATOMS: atom_id res chain seq x y z
N MET A 1 8.41 6.96 -13.38
CA MET A 1 8.85 7.61 -12.13
C MET A 1 8.06 7.15 -10.91
N ARG A 2 6.73 7.33 -10.83
CA ARG A 2 5.92 6.87 -9.67
C ARG A 2 6.07 5.37 -9.37
N PHE A 3 5.96 4.52 -10.39
CA PHE A 3 6.16 3.08 -10.25
C PHE A 3 7.51 2.71 -9.60
N ILE A 4 8.60 3.35 -10.03
CA ILE A 4 9.96 3.09 -9.52
C ILE A 4 10.10 3.58 -8.07
N LEU A 5 9.53 4.73 -7.73
CA LEU A 5 9.51 5.25 -6.36
C LEU A 5 8.79 4.27 -5.42
N PHE A 6 7.60 3.80 -5.80
CA PHE A 6 6.88 2.82 -5.00
C PHE A 6 7.63 1.49 -4.91
N LEU A 7 8.16 0.98 -6.03
CA LEU A 7 8.97 -0.24 -6.05
C LEU A 7 10.17 -0.17 -5.11
N SER A 8 10.91 0.95 -5.13
CA SER A 8 12.03 1.20 -4.21
C SER A 8 11.57 1.31 -2.76
N LEU A 9 10.46 2.00 -2.50
CA LEU A 9 9.88 2.13 -1.15
C LEU A 9 9.47 0.76 -0.57
N GLY A 10 8.83 -0.09 -1.38
CA GLY A 10 8.47 -1.45 -0.97
C GLY A 10 9.69 -2.33 -0.71
N CYS A 11 10.74 -2.22 -1.55
CA CYS A 11 12.01 -2.91 -1.30
C CYS A 11 12.66 -2.45 0.03
N LEU A 12 12.63 -1.15 0.30
CA LEU A 12 13.12 -0.58 1.56
C LEU A 12 12.32 -1.12 2.75
N PHE A 13 10.98 -1.16 2.66
CA PHE A 13 10.15 -1.72 3.73
C PHE A 13 10.38 -3.21 3.94
N ILE A 14 10.54 -4.00 2.88
CA ILE A 14 10.93 -5.41 3.01
C ILE A 14 12.24 -5.52 3.76
N GLY A 15 13.25 -4.72 3.38
CA GLY A 15 14.55 -4.69 4.05
C GLY A 15 14.45 -4.31 5.53
N LEU A 16 13.70 -3.26 5.88
CA LEU A 16 13.48 -2.88 7.28
C LEU A 16 12.71 -3.97 8.06
N GLN A 17 11.73 -4.62 7.43
CA GLN A 17 10.91 -5.67 8.03
C GLN A 17 11.71 -6.94 8.33
N THR A 18 12.60 -7.35 7.43
CA THR A 18 13.42 -8.55 7.61
C THR A 18 14.62 -8.31 8.52
N THR A 19 15.11 -7.07 8.64
CA THR A 19 16.30 -6.76 9.47
C THR A 19 15.96 -6.15 10.83
N ILE A 20 15.30 -4.99 10.84
CA ILE A 20 15.08 -4.19 12.05
C ILE A 20 13.91 -4.74 12.85
N PHE A 21 12.80 -5.07 12.19
CA PHE A 21 11.61 -5.53 12.88
C PHE A 21 11.71 -6.96 13.42
N GLN A 22 12.56 -7.81 12.85
CA GLN A 22 12.87 -9.12 13.44
C GLN A 22 13.70 -9.01 14.74
N ALA A 23 14.48 -7.93 14.89
CA ALA A 23 15.28 -7.67 16.09
C ALA A 23 14.48 -7.03 17.24
N LEU A 24 13.24 -6.61 16.99
CA LEU A 24 12.39 -5.96 18.00
C LEU A 24 11.76 -6.99 18.95
N PRO A 25 11.65 -6.68 20.26
CA PRO A 25 10.97 -7.53 21.23
C PRO A 25 9.53 -7.86 20.78
N LYS A 26 9.12 -9.13 20.94
CA LYS A 26 7.78 -9.62 20.55
C LYS A 26 6.63 -8.77 21.13
N TRP A 27 6.85 -8.12 22.28
CA TRP A 27 5.87 -7.28 22.96
C TRP A 27 5.56 -5.95 22.25
N ILE A 28 6.44 -5.46 21.37
CA ILE A 28 6.18 -4.26 20.56
C ILE A 28 5.35 -4.60 19.31
N GLY A 29 5.33 -5.89 18.91
CA GLY A 29 4.69 -6.33 17.67
C GLY A 29 5.46 -5.87 16.44
N VAL A 30 5.41 -6.66 15.37
CA VAL A 30 6.04 -6.30 14.10
C VAL A 30 5.01 -5.60 13.21
N PRO A 31 5.06 -4.26 13.05
CA PRO A 31 4.14 -3.54 12.16
C PRO A 31 4.38 -3.98 10.72
N ASP A 32 3.29 -4.33 10.02
CA ASP A 32 3.34 -4.68 8.62
C ASP A 32 3.23 -3.42 7.75
N LEU A 33 4.37 -2.73 7.59
CA LEU A 33 4.46 -1.52 6.77
C LEU A 33 4.21 -1.79 5.29
N LEU A 34 4.60 -2.98 4.83
CA LEU A 34 4.38 -3.44 3.46
C LEU A 34 2.87 -3.55 3.22
N PHE A 35 2.11 -4.14 4.14
CA PHE A 35 0.66 -4.21 4.06
C PHE A 35 -0.01 -2.83 3.93
N LEU A 36 0.41 -1.83 4.71
CA LEU A 36 -0.09 -0.46 4.57
C LEU A 36 0.21 0.14 3.19
N LEU A 37 1.38 -0.15 2.64
CA LEU A 37 1.76 0.28 1.30
C LEU A 37 0.90 -0.38 0.22
N ILE A 38 0.60 -1.68 0.37
CA ILE A 38 -0.30 -2.43 -0.52
C ILE A 38 -1.68 -1.78 -0.55
N ILE A 39 -2.25 -1.47 0.62
CA ILE A 39 -3.56 -0.83 0.72
C ILE A 39 -3.52 0.54 0.03
N PHE A 40 -2.51 1.36 0.31
CA PHE A 40 -2.39 2.67 -0.30
C PHE A 40 -2.35 2.61 -1.84
N ILE A 41 -1.61 1.64 -2.39
CA ILE A 41 -1.52 1.39 -3.84
C ILE A 41 -2.84 0.86 -4.38
N ALA A 42 -3.51 -0.04 -3.66
CA ALA A 42 -4.82 -0.54 -4.05
C ALA A 42 -5.85 0.60 -4.18
N LEU A 43 -5.83 1.57 -3.27
CA LEU A 43 -6.74 2.72 -3.31
C LEU A 43 -6.45 3.66 -4.49
N ARG A 44 -5.18 3.98 -4.78
CA ARG A 44 -4.82 5.08 -5.71
C ARG A 44 -4.30 4.64 -7.08
N ALA A 45 -3.65 3.48 -7.19
CA ALA A 45 -3.00 3.05 -8.43
C ALA A 45 -3.96 2.30 -9.37
N SER A 46 -3.58 2.23 -10.66
CA SER A 46 -4.28 1.39 -11.63
C SER A 46 -4.05 -0.10 -11.32
N ILE A 47 -5.05 -0.93 -11.67
CA ILE A 47 -5.04 -2.37 -11.37
C ILE A 47 -3.77 -3.03 -11.92
N ALA A 48 -3.42 -2.74 -13.18
CA ALA A 48 -2.24 -3.30 -13.83
C ALA A 48 -0.93 -2.97 -13.10
N GLN A 49 -0.76 -1.73 -12.63
CA GLN A 49 0.44 -1.33 -11.90
C GLN A 49 0.51 -2.00 -10.53
N GLY A 50 -0.63 -2.05 -9.80
CA GLY A 50 -0.70 -2.68 -8.49
C GLY A 50 -0.40 -4.18 -8.54
N VAL A 51 -1.00 -4.92 -9.49
CA VAL A 51 -0.74 -6.35 -9.68
C VAL A 51 0.75 -6.62 -9.93
N LEU A 52 1.38 -5.82 -10.80
CA LEU A 52 2.80 -5.99 -11.11
C LEU A 52 3.70 -5.73 -9.88
N LEU A 53 3.39 -4.69 -9.10
CA LEU A 53 4.09 -4.40 -7.83
C LEU A 53 3.93 -5.56 -6.82
N MET A 54 2.73 -6.09 -6.67
CA MET A 54 2.47 -7.22 -5.77
C MET A 54 3.24 -8.48 -6.18
N MET A 55 3.33 -8.76 -7.49
CA MET A 55 4.11 -9.89 -7.99
C MET A 55 5.60 -9.74 -7.66
N ILE A 56 6.16 -8.54 -7.84
CA ILE A 56 7.57 -8.29 -7.54
C ILE A 56 7.83 -8.41 -6.04
N TRP A 57 7.02 -7.78 -5.19
CA TRP A 57 7.24 -7.85 -3.74
C TRP A 57 6.96 -9.23 -3.16
N GLY A 58 5.93 -9.92 -3.66
CA GLY A 58 5.62 -11.28 -3.23
C GLY A 58 6.72 -12.27 -3.56
N THR A 59 7.35 -12.13 -4.74
CA THR A 59 8.50 -12.99 -5.12
C THR A 59 9.74 -12.65 -4.30
N ILE A 60 10.05 -11.37 -4.08
CA ILE A 60 11.16 -10.95 -3.21
C ILE A 60 10.97 -11.50 -1.79
N MET A 61 9.77 -11.34 -1.22
CA MET A 61 9.46 -11.83 0.13
C MET A 61 9.48 -13.36 0.19
N GLY A 62 9.00 -14.03 -0.86
CA GLY A 62 9.11 -15.48 -1.01
C GLY A 62 10.55 -15.97 -0.92
N VAL A 63 11.45 -15.36 -1.71
CA VAL A 63 12.88 -15.68 -1.70
C VAL A 63 13.54 -15.38 -0.35
N LEU A 64 13.24 -14.24 0.27
CA LEU A 64 13.84 -13.85 1.56
C LEU A 64 13.34 -14.69 2.74
N SER A 65 12.10 -15.16 2.70
CA SER A 65 11.52 -15.99 3.76
C SER A 65 12.05 -17.42 3.76
N GLY A 66 12.63 -17.88 2.64
CA GLY A 66 13.04 -19.27 2.44
C GLY A 66 11.89 -20.28 2.32
N TYR A 67 10.62 -19.84 2.40
CA TYR A 67 9.44 -20.66 2.16
C TYR A 67 9.15 -20.81 0.66
N PHE A 68 8.13 -21.60 0.31
CA PHE A 68 7.66 -21.76 -1.06
C PHE A 68 7.40 -20.40 -1.72
N SER A 69 8.24 -20.04 -2.68
CA SER A 69 8.35 -18.70 -3.30
C SER A 69 7.02 -18.16 -3.90
N GLY A 70 6.03 -19.02 -4.12
CA GLY A 70 4.71 -18.65 -4.63
C GLY A 70 3.67 -18.20 -3.59
N LEU A 71 3.81 -18.59 -2.31
CA LEU A 71 2.73 -18.37 -1.32
C LEU A 71 2.52 -16.90 -1.01
N TYR A 72 3.59 -16.15 -0.76
CA TYR A 72 3.51 -14.71 -0.50
C TYR A 72 3.01 -13.93 -1.71
N THR A 73 3.39 -14.36 -2.91
CA THR A 73 2.91 -13.77 -4.17
C THR A 73 1.40 -13.91 -4.32
N ILE A 74 0.87 -15.10 -4.07
CA ILE A 74 -0.58 -15.36 -4.14
C ILE A 74 -1.30 -14.57 -3.04
N ALA A 75 -0.78 -14.59 -1.81
CA ALA A 75 -1.38 -13.86 -0.69
C ALA A 75 -1.48 -12.35 -0.96
N TYR A 76 -0.40 -11.71 -1.39
CA TYR A 76 -0.40 -10.26 -1.67
C TYR A 76 -1.30 -9.88 -2.84
N LEU A 77 -1.34 -10.69 -3.90
CA LEU A 77 -2.28 -10.47 -5.00
C LEU A 77 -3.73 -10.56 -4.54
N LEU A 78 -4.04 -11.56 -3.73
CA LEU A 78 -5.40 -11.80 -3.25
C LEU A 78 -5.85 -10.66 -2.32
N ILE A 79 -4.98 -10.22 -1.41
CA ILE A 79 -5.19 -9.03 -0.59
C ILE A 79 -5.45 -7.80 -1.47
N PHE A 80 -4.61 -7.58 -2.48
CA PHE A 80 -4.76 -6.45 -3.39
C PHE A 80 -6.12 -6.47 -4.11
N VAL A 81 -6.53 -7.62 -4.64
CA VAL A 81 -7.83 -7.77 -5.32
C VAL A 81 -8.99 -7.48 -4.39
N ILE A 82 -8.97 -8.01 -3.16
CA ILE A 82 -10.03 -7.79 -2.17
C ILE A 82 -10.11 -6.32 -1.78
N VAL A 83 -8.98 -5.71 -1.45
CA VAL A 83 -8.94 -4.29 -1.07
C VAL A 83 -9.39 -3.42 -2.24
N LYS A 84 -8.98 -3.74 -3.47
CA LYS A 84 -9.42 -3.02 -4.67
C LYS A 84 -10.92 -3.15 -4.89
N ALA A 85 -11.48 -4.35 -4.71
CA ALA A 85 -12.92 -4.61 -4.83
C ALA A 85 -13.72 -3.85 -3.75
N LEU A 86 -13.28 -3.89 -2.49
CA LEU A 86 -13.90 -3.11 -1.41
C LEU A 86 -13.84 -1.60 -1.70
N SER A 87 -12.69 -1.11 -2.16
CA SER A 87 -12.50 0.30 -2.49
C SER A 87 -13.42 0.78 -3.63
N MET A 88 -13.61 -0.05 -4.66
CA MET A 88 -14.54 0.25 -5.75
C MET A 88 -15.99 0.25 -5.28
N GLY A 89 -16.35 -0.66 -4.36
CA GLY A 89 -17.70 -0.74 -3.83
C GLY A 89 -18.07 0.38 -2.86
N LEU A 90 -17.09 1.01 -2.21
CA LEU A 90 -17.35 1.95 -1.12
C LEU A 90 -17.22 3.45 -1.48
N SER A 91 -16.68 3.86 -2.63
CA SER A 91 -16.55 5.29 -3.00
C SER A 91 -15.98 6.19 -1.88
N ILE A 92 -15.02 5.64 -1.12
CA ILE A 92 -14.42 6.32 0.03
C ILE A 92 -13.20 7.10 -0.43
N ASP A 93 -13.36 8.41 -0.63
CA ASP A 93 -12.28 9.35 -0.92
C ASP A 93 -11.78 10.09 0.35
N GLU A 94 -12.35 9.76 1.53
CA GLU A 94 -12.10 10.52 2.77
C GLU A 94 -11.20 9.78 3.78
N ILE A 95 -10.23 10.52 4.33
CA ILE A 95 -9.26 10.08 5.35
C ILE A 95 -9.94 9.46 6.59
N ASN A 96 -11.14 9.89 6.94
CA ASN A 96 -11.85 9.42 8.14
C ASN A 96 -12.32 7.96 8.04
N HIS A 97 -12.51 7.43 6.84
CA HIS A 97 -13.00 6.07 6.64
C HIS A 97 -11.87 5.07 6.35
N GLN A 98 -10.63 5.51 6.24
CA GLN A 98 -9.48 4.64 5.97
C GLN A 98 -9.13 3.69 7.14
N PRO A 99 -9.16 4.10 8.42
CA PRO A 99 -8.83 3.21 9.53
C PRO A 99 -9.70 1.94 9.61
N PRO A 100 -11.05 2.00 9.51
CA PRO A 100 -11.88 0.79 9.58
C PRO A 100 -11.70 -0.11 8.36
N ILE A 101 -11.45 0.44 7.16
CA ILE A 101 -11.18 -0.37 5.96
C ILE A 101 -9.86 -1.12 6.11
N VAL A 102 -8.83 -0.47 6.63
CA VAL A 102 -7.54 -1.11 6.87
C VAL A 102 -7.66 -2.22 7.91
N ALA A 103 -8.38 -1.98 9.01
CA ALA A 103 -8.62 -2.99 10.04
C ALA A 103 -9.39 -4.20 9.48
N LEU A 104 -10.47 -3.95 8.73
CA LEU A 104 -11.31 -4.99 8.15
C LEU A 104 -10.53 -5.79 7.09
N SER A 105 -9.83 -5.11 6.19
CA SER A 105 -8.98 -5.78 5.20
C SER A 105 -7.84 -6.57 5.82
N TYR A 106 -7.27 -6.12 6.94
CA TYR A 106 -6.24 -6.86 7.66
C TYR A 106 -6.80 -8.14 8.30
N LEU A 107 -7.96 -8.09 8.93
CA LEU A 107 -8.64 -9.27 9.47
C LEU A 107 -8.99 -10.28 8.36
N LEU A 108 -9.53 -9.78 7.26
CA LEU A 108 -9.94 -10.59 6.12
C LEU A 108 -8.71 -11.23 5.45
N ALA A 109 -7.62 -10.47 5.28
CA ALA A 109 -6.34 -10.96 4.78
C ALA A 109 -5.77 -12.08 5.65
N ASN A 110 -5.72 -11.90 6.98
CA ASN A 110 -5.24 -12.94 7.88
C ASN A 110 -6.12 -14.20 7.81
N GLY A 111 -7.45 -14.04 7.77
CA GLY A 111 -8.39 -15.15 7.61
C GLY A 111 -8.13 -15.97 6.35
N ILE A 112 -7.89 -15.29 5.22
CA ILE A 112 -7.59 -15.97 3.96
C ILE A 112 -6.23 -16.66 4.00
N ILE A 113 -5.19 -16.00 4.51
CA ILE A 113 -3.86 -16.61 4.66
C ILE A 113 -3.95 -17.88 5.50
N TYR A 114 -4.73 -17.86 6.59
CA TYR A 114 -4.95 -19.03 7.43
C TYR A 114 -5.68 -20.17 6.69
N ILE A 115 -6.76 -19.86 5.97
CA ILE A 115 -7.49 -20.86 5.18
C ILE A 115 -6.55 -21.47 4.12
N PHE A 116 -5.84 -20.66 3.34
CA PHE A 116 -4.91 -21.15 2.33
C PHE A 116 -3.73 -21.91 2.93
N SER A 117 -3.16 -21.44 4.03
CA SER A 117 -2.09 -22.14 4.74
C SER A 117 -2.57 -23.51 5.25
N SER A 118 -3.80 -23.60 5.76
CA SER A 118 -4.39 -24.87 6.21
C SER A 118 -4.65 -25.86 5.08
N MET A 119 -4.95 -25.36 3.86
CA MET A 119 -5.19 -26.21 2.69
C MET A 119 -3.90 -26.62 1.96
N LEU A 120 -2.89 -25.76 1.89
CA LEU A 120 -1.68 -25.98 1.08
C LEU A 120 -0.47 -26.48 1.88
N ALA A 121 -0.38 -26.15 3.18
CA ALA A 121 0.81 -26.40 3.98
C ALA A 121 0.45 -27.03 5.34
N SER A 122 0.07 -28.32 5.31
CA SER A 122 -0.27 -29.08 6.52
C SER A 122 0.92 -29.25 7.49
N SER A 123 2.15 -29.06 7.00
CA SER A 123 3.41 -29.20 7.75
C SER A 123 3.91 -27.91 8.39
N SER A 124 3.36 -26.74 8.05
CA SER A 124 3.70 -25.46 8.68
C SER A 124 2.44 -24.67 9.01
N LEU A 125 1.72 -25.14 10.03
CA LEU A 125 0.55 -24.43 10.57
C LEU A 125 1.00 -23.08 11.12
N THR A 126 0.61 -22.00 10.45
CA THR A 126 0.74 -20.67 11.04
C THR A 126 -0.23 -20.60 12.22
N PRO A 127 0.25 -20.51 13.48
CA PRO A 127 -0.64 -20.56 14.62
C PRO A 127 -1.55 -19.33 14.61
N TRP A 128 -2.87 -19.56 14.64
CA TRP A 128 -3.86 -18.49 14.71
C TRP A 128 -3.86 -17.89 16.12
N LEU A 129 -3.02 -16.87 16.33
CA LEU A 129 -2.83 -16.21 17.61
C LEU A 129 -3.64 -14.91 17.64
N TRP A 130 -4.84 -14.97 18.21
CA TRP A 130 -5.72 -13.80 18.36
C TRP A 130 -5.02 -12.60 18.99
N GLY A 131 -4.17 -12.82 20.00
CA GLY A 131 -3.43 -11.76 20.68
C GLY A 131 -2.46 -11.02 19.74
N GLU A 132 -1.70 -11.77 18.93
CA GLU A 132 -0.75 -11.16 17.98
C GLU A 132 -1.47 -10.46 16.82
N ILE A 133 -2.57 -11.03 16.34
CA ILE A 133 -3.38 -10.46 15.26
C ILE A 133 -4.03 -9.15 15.72
N LEU A 134 -4.62 -9.13 16.93
CA LEU A 134 -5.24 -7.93 17.50
C LEU A 134 -4.21 -6.86 17.81
N GLN A 135 -3.06 -7.23 18.36
CA GLN A 135 -1.96 -6.30 18.60
C GLN A 135 -1.47 -5.66 17.29
N ARG A 136 -1.23 -6.47 16.25
CA ARG A 136 -0.82 -5.96 14.94
C ARG A 136 -1.90 -5.09 14.31
N LEU A 137 -3.17 -5.46 14.43
CA LEU A 137 -4.28 -4.66 13.94
C LEU A 137 -4.31 -3.29 14.63
N LEU A 138 -4.18 -3.23 15.95
CA LEU A 138 -4.12 -1.95 16.69
C LEU A 138 -2.95 -1.08 16.23
N ILE A 139 -1.76 -1.67 16.11
CA ILE A 139 -0.56 -0.96 15.65
C ILE A 139 -0.77 -0.42 14.24
N ILE A 140 -1.24 -1.26 13.32
CA ILE A 140 -1.48 -0.87 11.93
C ILE A 140 -2.53 0.23 11.87
N THR A 141 -3.66 0.11 12.57
CA THR A 141 -4.74 1.12 12.59
C THR A 141 -4.24 2.48 13.09
N ILE A 142 -3.41 2.50 14.14
CA ILE A 142 -2.78 3.75 14.62
C ILE A 142 -1.81 4.30 13.58
N LEU A 143 -1.04 3.43 12.93
CA LEU A 143 -0.01 3.80 11.96
C LEU A 143 -0.58 4.22 10.58
N VAL A 144 -1.84 3.89 10.27
CA VAL A 144 -2.52 4.28 9.02
C VAL A 144 -2.44 5.79 8.80
N ILE A 145 -2.72 6.59 9.84
CA ILE A 145 -2.79 8.05 9.73
C ILE A 145 -1.44 8.68 9.37
N PRO A 146 -0.34 8.43 10.11
CA PRO A 146 0.97 8.97 9.74
C PRO A 146 1.47 8.37 8.42
N ALA A 147 1.26 7.07 8.17
CA ALA A 147 1.66 6.44 6.92
C ALA A 147 0.95 7.06 5.71
N HIS A 148 -0.35 7.33 5.81
CA HIS A 148 -1.11 7.97 4.73
C HIS A 148 -0.59 9.37 4.42
N LYS A 149 -0.23 10.17 5.44
CA LYS A 149 0.37 11.49 5.25
C LYS A 149 1.72 11.39 4.53
N VAL A 150 2.58 10.46 4.93
CA VAL A 150 3.88 10.25 4.29
C VAL A 150 3.71 9.77 2.85
N PHE A 151 2.85 8.79 2.61
CA PHE A 151 2.63 8.23 1.27
C PHE A 151 1.96 9.23 0.32
N SER A 152 1.02 10.04 0.82
CA SER A 152 0.40 11.10 0.02
C SER A 152 1.39 12.22 -0.32
N LEU A 153 2.30 12.56 0.60
CA LEU A 153 3.39 13.51 0.34
C LEU A 153 4.34 12.97 -0.74
N LEU A 154 4.78 11.71 -0.62
CA LEU A 154 5.63 11.05 -1.62
C LEU A 154 4.95 10.94 -3.00
N TRP A 155 3.64 10.64 -3.01
CA TRP A 155 2.83 10.62 -4.22
C TRP A 155 2.81 12.00 -4.90
N ASN A 156 2.62 13.06 -4.12
CA ASN A 156 2.59 14.44 -4.61
C ASN A 156 3.95 14.91 -5.12
N ILE A 157 5.06 14.54 -4.47
CA ILE A 157 6.42 14.80 -5.00
C ILE A 157 6.61 14.13 -6.37
N GLY A 158 6.14 12.89 -6.52
CA GLY A 158 6.16 12.17 -7.79
C GLY A 158 5.23 12.74 -8.88
N ILE A 159 4.29 13.62 -8.52
CA ILE A 159 3.51 14.45 -9.45
C ILE A 159 4.29 15.72 -9.80
N ASN A 160 4.73 16.46 -8.78
CA ASN A 160 5.34 17.78 -8.92
C ASN A 160 6.65 17.74 -9.72
N ASN A 161 7.40 16.64 -9.65
CA ASN A 161 8.62 16.45 -10.46
C ASN A 161 8.35 16.31 -11.97
N LYS A 162 7.08 16.11 -12.38
CA LYS A 162 6.67 16.14 -13.79
C LYS A 162 6.28 17.56 -14.24
N ASP A 163 5.80 18.39 -13.32
CA ASP A 163 5.38 19.78 -13.59
C ASP A 163 6.56 20.76 -13.49
N ASN A 164 7.63 20.40 -12.77
CA ASN A 164 8.87 21.17 -12.70
C ASN A 164 9.75 21.08 -13.98
N GLY A 165 9.28 20.37 -15.02
CA GLY A 165 9.98 20.25 -16.31
C GLY A 165 9.81 21.43 -17.26
N PHE A 166 8.85 22.34 -17.01
CA PHE A 166 8.75 23.60 -17.75
C PHE A 166 8.16 24.68 -16.84
N PRO A 167 8.97 25.64 -16.35
CA PRO A 167 8.38 26.87 -15.86
C PRO A 167 7.75 27.55 -17.07
N THR A 168 6.43 27.52 -17.17
CA THR A 168 5.63 28.29 -18.12
C THR A 168 5.73 29.78 -17.75
N ILE A 169 6.93 30.34 -17.89
CA ILE A 169 7.24 31.76 -17.73
C ILE A 169 6.68 32.57 -18.92
N PHE A 170 6.31 31.90 -20.03
CA PHE A 170 5.58 32.52 -21.13
C PHE A 170 4.06 32.38 -20.97
N ARG A 171 3.52 33.03 -19.93
CA ARG A 171 2.13 33.50 -19.98
C ARG A 171 2.13 35.02 -19.84
N SER A 172 2.74 35.67 -20.83
CA SER A 172 2.52 37.09 -21.10
C SER A 172 1.01 37.26 -21.35
N LYS A 173 0.35 37.94 -20.41
CA LYS A 173 -1.02 38.39 -20.50
C LYS A 173 -1.22 39.15 -21.82
N GLN A 174 -1.81 38.51 -22.82
CA GLN A 174 -2.39 39.27 -23.93
C GLN A 174 -3.66 39.93 -23.40
N GLY A 175 -3.50 41.22 -23.06
CA GLY A 175 -4.50 42.06 -22.44
C GLY A 175 -5.78 42.09 -23.26
N ASN A 176 -6.87 41.91 -22.51
CA ASN A 176 -8.25 42.13 -22.86
C ASN A 176 -8.41 43.42 -23.71
N ARG A 177 -8.46 43.30 -25.05
CA ARG A 177 -8.71 44.44 -25.93
C ARG A 177 -10.18 44.80 -25.80
N ARG A 178 -10.41 45.96 -25.17
CA ARG A 178 -11.71 46.51 -24.80
C ARG A 178 -12.70 46.53 -25.97
N ARG A 179 -13.95 46.25 -25.64
CA ARG A 179 -15.19 46.64 -26.33
C ARG A 179 -15.08 48.00 -27.03
N THR A 180 -15.61 48.07 -28.24
CA THR A 180 -16.59 49.10 -28.63
C THR A 180 -17.61 48.48 -29.59
N VAL A 181 -18.85 48.42 -29.12
CA VAL A 181 -20.08 48.15 -29.87
C VAL A 181 -20.80 49.49 -30.05
N ARG A 182 -21.46 49.67 -31.21
CA ARG A 182 -22.33 50.78 -31.68
C ARG A 182 -21.59 52.00 -32.25
N ARG A 183 -21.99 52.57 -33.39
CA ARG A 183 -23.26 52.54 -34.15
C ARG A 183 -23.05 52.19 -35.62
#